data_AF-A0A7G1INZ3-F1
#
_entry.id   AF-A0A7G1INZ3-F1
#
_cell.length_a   1.000
_cell.length_b   1.000
_cell.length_c   1.000
_cell.angle_alpha   90.00
_cell.angle_beta   90.00
_cell.angle_gamma   90.00
#
_symmetry.space_group_name_H-M   'P 1'
#
loop_
_entity.id
_entity.type
_entity.pdbx_description
1 polymer ?
#
loop_
_entity_poly.entity_id
_entity_poly.type
_entity_poly.pdbx_seq_one_letter_code
_entity_poly.pdbx_strand_id
1 'polypeptide(L)'
;MIGIGGLNAGTNNIGFGNSGNNNIGFFNSGDNNVGFFNSGNANYGFANSGSVDTGFWNAGSWDTGFGNGSDSNFGIGNAGRFNVGAGNSGLDNMGFGNSGTRNTGSFNSFAGDGVNTGWFNSGNENTGWFNSGDLNTGLFNAGSVNTGFGSSIDQPGSVSGFGNTGTNMSGFYNSGTDTSGFQNTTGGAYVSGVQNSGGGGLAGFFNTGIANTGIANSGSDNAGVGNSGNDNSGVQNSGTFSSGGFNTGDSQSGFFH
;
A
#
# COMPACT_ATOMS: atom_id res chain seq x y z
N MET A 1 44.82 21.41 35.62
CA MET A 1 43.47 21.94 35.88
C MET A 1 43.18 23.02 34.85
N ILE A 2 42.41 22.72 33.80
CA ILE A 2 41.92 23.73 32.85
C ILE A 2 40.40 23.76 32.99
N GLY A 3 39.89 24.82 33.62
CA GLY A 3 38.50 24.96 34.05
C GLY A 3 38.42 25.40 35.52
N ILE A 4 37.32 26.04 35.90
CA ILE A 4 36.94 26.47 37.27
C ILE A 4 36.69 25.25 38.19
N GLY A 5 37.69 24.37 38.27
CA GLY A 5 37.60 22.97 38.68
C GLY A 5 37.21 22.68 40.12
N GLY A 6 36.95 23.70 40.94
CA GLY A 6 36.41 23.50 42.29
C GLY A 6 34.96 22.99 42.31
N LEU A 7 34.24 23.09 41.20
CA LEU A 7 32.81 22.74 41.11
C LEU A 7 32.52 21.62 40.10
N ASN A 8 33.55 20.87 39.69
CA ASN A 8 33.39 19.62 38.95
C ASN A 8 33.71 18.44 39.88
N ALA A 9 32.93 17.37 39.80
CA ALA A 9 33.20 16.11 40.47
C ALA A 9 33.71 15.07 39.47
N GLY A 10 34.80 14.37 39.78
CA GLY A 10 35.46 13.40 38.89
C GLY A 10 36.64 14.00 38.11
N THR A 11 37.07 13.35 37.03
CA THR A 11 38.35 13.64 36.36
C THR A 11 38.19 14.19 34.94
N ASN A 12 39.16 15.01 34.50
CA ASN A 12 39.26 15.51 33.12
C ASN A 12 38.01 16.25 32.58
N ASN A 13 37.20 16.83 33.46
CA ASN A 13 36.08 17.67 33.07
C ASN A 13 36.54 19.08 32.70
N ILE A 14 36.01 19.63 31.61
CA ILE A 14 36.24 21.00 31.14
C ILE A 14 34.92 21.78 31.23
N GLY A 15 34.92 22.91 31.93
CA GLY A 15 33.73 23.74 32.16
C GLY A 15 33.30 23.75 33.63
N PHE A 16 31.98 23.71 33.89
CA PHE A 16 31.40 23.97 35.22
C PHE A 16 30.27 23.01 35.58
N GLY A 17 30.21 22.57 36.85
CA GLY A 17 29.09 21.80 37.38
C GLY A 17 29.00 20.37 36.83
N ASN A 18 30.05 19.85 36.21
CA ASN A 18 30.04 18.50 35.65
C ASN A 18 30.35 17.44 36.71
N SER A 19 29.69 16.29 36.65
CA SER A 19 29.91 15.13 37.52
C SER A 19 30.22 13.88 36.70
N GLY A 20 31.29 13.15 37.04
CA GLY A 20 31.80 12.00 36.28
C GLY A 20 33.09 12.37 35.51
N ASN A 21 33.39 11.74 34.37
CA ASN A 21 34.68 11.92 33.71
C ASN A 21 34.60 12.45 32.28
N ASN A 22 35.62 13.19 31.87
CA ASN A 22 35.82 13.60 30.48
C ASN A 22 34.65 14.39 29.85
N ASN A 23 33.86 15.09 30.66
CA ASN A 23 32.76 15.91 30.18
C ASN A 23 33.26 17.31 29.76
N ILE A 24 32.69 17.87 28.69
CA ILE A 24 32.99 19.22 28.21
C ILE A 24 31.70 20.04 28.18
N GLY A 25 31.66 21.14 28.93
CA GLY A 25 30.52 22.06 28.97
C GLY A 25 29.98 22.26 30.38
N PHE A 26 28.66 22.26 30.55
CA PHE A 26 28.02 22.69 31.80
C PHE A 26 26.99 21.68 32.31
N PHE A 27 27.06 21.38 33.60
CA PHE A 27 26.05 20.58 34.30
C PHE A 27 25.80 19.18 33.70
N ASN A 28 26.81 18.58 33.06
CA ASN A 28 26.70 17.21 32.57
C ASN A 28 26.95 16.19 33.69
N SER A 29 26.26 15.07 33.67
CA SER A 29 26.43 13.95 34.60
C SER A 29 26.76 12.65 33.85
N GLY A 30 27.71 11.86 34.35
CA GLY A 30 28.20 10.66 33.69
C GLY A 30 29.50 10.92 32.94
N ASP A 31 29.74 10.25 31.81
CA ASP A 31 31.06 10.23 31.16
C ASP A 31 31.02 10.68 29.70
N ASN A 32 32.07 11.35 29.25
CA ASN A 32 32.31 11.70 27.84
C ASN A 32 31.24 12.60 27.17
N ASN A 33 30.40 13.28 27.94
CA ASN A 33 29.36 14.14 27.38
C ASN A 33 29.92 15.51 26.94
N VAL A 34 29.38 16.05 25.86
CA VAL A 34 29.73 17.40 25.35
C VAL A 34 28.47 18.24 25.21
N GLY A 35 28.42 19.38 25.89
CA GLY A 35 27.33 20.34 25.84
C GLY A 35 26.77 20.65 27.23
N PHE A 36 25.45 20.61 27.38
CA PHE A 36 24.77 21.13 28.57
C PHE A 36 23.74 20.14 29.11
N PHE A 37 23.72 19.94 30.43
CA PHE A 37 22.69 19.15 31.11
C PHE A 37 22.54 17.70 30.61
N ASN A 38 23.52 17.15 29.92
CA ASN A 38 23.46 15.77 29.46
C ASN A 38 23.71 14.80 30.62
N SER A 39 23.02 13.67 30.63
CA SER A 39 23.16 12.61 31.62
C SER A 39 23.46 11.28 30.94
N GLY A 40 24.44 10.53 31.43
CA GLY A 40 24.83 9.22 30.88
C GLY A 40 26.17 9.27 30.14
N ASN A 41 26.27 8.64 28.96
CA ASN A 41 27.56 8.42 28.28
C ASN A 41 27.60 8.98 26.85
N ALA A 42 28.66 9.73 26.52
CA ALA A 42 28.98 10.13 25.15
C ALA A 42 27.88 10.91 24.41
N ASN A 43 27.04 11.65 25.13
CA ASN A 43 26.00 12.47 24.52
C ASN A 43 26.55 13.82 24.04
N TYR A 44 26.09 14.29 22.88
CA TYR A 44 26.46 15.57 22.29
C TYR A 44 25.25 16.49 22.13
N GLY A 45 25.22 17.61 22.84
CA GLY A 45 24.15 18.62 22.72
C GLY A 45 23.56 19.03 24.06
N PHE A 46 22.23 19.05 24.18
CA PHE A 46 21.53 19.63 25.33
C PHE A 46 20.50 18.67 25.93
N ALA A 47 20.62 18.42 27.23
CA ALA A 47 19.66 17.68 28.03
C ALA A 47 19.30 16.29 27.45
N ASN A 48 20.27 15.62 26.82
CA ASN A 48 20.12 14.23 26.42
C ASN A 48 20.36 13.31 27.63
N SER A 49 19.61 12.22 27.73
CA SER A 49 19.71 11.25 28.82
C SER A 49 19.85 9.84 28.29
N GLY A 50 21.01 9.21 28.49
CA GLY A 50 21.26 7.89 27.92
C GLY A 50 22.65 7.78 27.33
N SER A 51 22.79 7.15 26.17
CA SER A 51 24.10 6.91 25.56
C SER A 51 24.17 7.24 24.08
N VAL A 52 25.20 7.99 23.68
CA VAL A 52 25.53 8.28 22.27
C VAL A 52 24.43 9.04 21.53
N ASP A 53 23.71 9.92 22.24
CA ASP A 53 22.66 10.74 21.66
C ASP A 53 23.20 12.09 21.20
N THR A 54 22.77 12.53 20.01
CA THR A 54 23.15 13.82 19.41
C THR A 54 21.93 14.72 19.22
N GLY A 55 21.96 15.92 19.78
CA GLY A 55 20.89 16.92 19.64
C GLY A 55 20.31 17.33 20.98
N PHE A 56 18.98 17.34 21.11
CA PHE A 56 18.29 17.97 22.24
C PHE A 56 17.21 17.07 22.83
N TRP A 57 17.18 16.93 24.16
CA TRP A 57 16.13 16.22 24.89
C TRP A 57 15.87 14.78 24.42
N ASN A 58 16.87 14.10 23.86
CA ASN A 58 16.75 12.70 23.51
C ASN A 58 16.93 11.83 24.77
N ALA A 59 16.24 10.69 24.81
CA ALA A 59 16.29 9.78 25.95
C ALA A 59 16.39 8.33 25.50
N GLY A 60 17.52 7.67 25.75
CA GLY A 60 17.74 6.25 25.45
C GLY A 60 19.12 6.01 24.88
N SER A 61 19.24 5.59 23.61
CA SER A 61 20.57 5.40 23.01
C SER A 61 20.57 5.52 21.50
N TRP A 62 21.63 6.12 20.95
CA TRP A 62 21.86 6.28 19.50
C TRP A 62 20.82 7.15 18.79
N ASP A 63 20.19 8.08 19.51
CA ASP A 63 19.24 8.99 18.93
C ASP A 63 19.94 10.21 18.30
N THR A 64 19.43 10.68 17.18
CA THR A 64 19.85 11.95 16.58
C THR A 64 18.65 12.84 16.29
N GLY A 65 18.65 14.05 16.87
CA GLY A 65 17.61 15.05 16.63
C GLY A 65 17.03 15.62 17.92
N PHE A 66 15.70 15.68 18.04
CA PHE A 66 15.01 16.43 19.09
C PHE A 66 13.92 15.60 19.76
N GLY A 67 14.00 15.42 21.07
CA GLY A 67 12.91 14.86 21.87
C GLY A 67 12.57 13.42 21.53
N ASN A 68 13.51 12.63 21.01
CA ASN A 68 13.27 11.21 20.76
C ASN A 68 13.35 10.41 22.08
N GLY A 69 12.56 9.35 22.18
CA GLY A 69 12.54 8.46 23.34
C GLY A 69 12.77 7.00 22.92
N SER A 70 13.49 6.27 23.77
CA SER A 70 14.10 4.96 23.52
C SER A 70 15.25 5.03 22.51
N ASP A 71 15.41 4.08 21.58
CA ASP A 71 16.72 3.85 20.95
C ASP A 71 16.72 3.99 19.43
N SER A 72 17.81 4.52 18.89
CA SER A 72 18.16 4.49 17.47
C SER A 72 17.19 5.25 16.58
N ASN A 73 16.62 6.34 17.08
CA ASN A 73 15.72 7.20 16.32
C ASN A 73 16.45 8.35 15.64
N PHE A 74 16.00 8.72 14.45
CA PHE A 74 16.48 9.90 13.73
C PHE A 74 15.33 10.86 13.45
N GLY A 75 15.38 12.06 14.03
CA GLY A 75 14.43 13.13 13.76
C GLY A 75 13.79 13.71 15.02
N ILE A 76 12.47 13.87 15.06
CA ILE A 76 11.79 14.70 16.06
C ILE A 76 10.66 13.94 16.76
N GLY A 77 10.73 13.83 18.09
CA GLY A 77 9.60 13.38 18.89
C GLY A 77 9.17 11.94 18.61
N ASN A 78 10.09 11.08 18.19
CA ASN A 78 9.78 9.66 17.97
C ASN A 78 9.80 8.92 19.31
N ALA A 79 8.83 8.04 19.55
CA ALA A 79 8.74 7.20 20.73
C ALA A 79 8.87 5.72 20.34
N GLY A 80 9.85 5.02 20.90
CA GLY A 80 10.15 3.63 20.55
C GLY A 80 11.46 3.54 19.80
N ARG A 81 11.63 2.59 18.88
CA ARG A 81 12.97 2.26 18.34
C ARG A 81 13.05 2.33 16.83
N PHE A 82 14.22 2.70 16.33
CA PHE A 82 14.56 2.66 14.90
C PHE A 82 13.64 3.52 14.02
N ASN A 83 12.98 4.53 14.57
CA ASN A 83 12.10 5.39 13.78
C ASN A 83 12.88 6.52 13.11
N VAL A 84 12.50 6.84 11.87
CA VAL A 84 13.08 7.94 11.08
C VAL A 84 11.97 8.93 10.72
N GLY A 85 12.17 10.21 11.00
CA GLY A 85 11.20 11.28 10.72
C GLY A 85 10.64 11.88 12.01
N ALA A 86 9.33 12.10 12.10
CA ALA A 86 8.77 12.80 13.25
C ALA A 86 7.47 12.22 13.80
N GLY A 87 7.34 12.22 15.12
CA GLY A 87 6.13 11.83 15.84
C GLY A 87 5.74 10.37 15.64
N ASN A 88 6.67 9.51 15.25
CA ASN A 88 6.37 8.09 15.10
C ASN A 88 6.37 7.39 16.47
N SER A 89 5.51 6.39 16.63
CA SER A 89 5.43 5.55 17.82
C SER A 89 5.57 4.06 17.47
N GLY A 90 6.39 3.32 18.21
CA GLY A 90 6.64 1.90 17.98
C GLY A 90 8.00 1.65 17.34
N LEU A 91 8.07 0.75 16.34
CA LEU A 91 9.34 0.23 15.81
C LEU A 91 9.47 0.45 14.30
N ASP A 92 10.67 0.82 13.84
CA ASP A 92 11.06 0.82 12.42
C ASP A 92 10.15 1.66 11.50
N ASN A 93 9.48 2.69 12.01
CA ASN A 93 8.63 3.54 11.17
C ASN A 93 9.45 4.62 10.47
N MET A 94 9.12 4.91 9.21
CA MET A 94 9.72 5.98 8.41
C MET A 94 8.65 6.99 7.96
N GLY A 95 8.85 8.26 8.33
CA GLY A 95 8.00 9.39 7.93
C GLY A 95 7.35 10.08 9.13
N PHE A 96 6.04 10.32 9.09
CA PHE A 96 5.38 11.23 10.04
C PHE A 96 4.17 10.62 10.75
N GLY A 97 4.16 10.65 12.07
CA GLY A 97 2.96 10.34 12.86
C GLY A 97 2.48 8.89 12.72
N ASN A 98 3.37 7.95 12.37
CA ASN A 98 3.00 6.55 12.26
C ASN A 98 2.95 5.89 13.64
N SER A 99 2.11 4.86 13.80
CA SER A 99 2.06 4.04 15.00
C SER A 99 2.13 2.54 14.70
N GLY A 100 2.87 1.80 15.51
CA GLY A 100 3.09 0.36 15.32
C GLY A 100 4.46 0.07 14.72
N THR A 101 4.52 -0.87 13.78
CA THR A 101 5.76 -1.46 13.28
C THR A 101 5.92 -1.19 11.79
N ARG A 102 7.14 -0.86 11.33
CA ARG A 102 7.53 -0.86 9.90
C ARG A 102 6.63 -0.06 8.95
N ASN A 103 5.94 0.98 9.41
CA ASN A 103 5.15 1.82 8.51
C ASN A 103 6.03 2.80 7.74
N THR A 104 5.76 3.01 6.45
CA THR A 104 6.42 4.03 5.63
C THR A 104 5.40 5.05 5.10
N GLY A 105 5.69 6.34 5.25
CA GLY A 105 4.80 7.44 4.88
C GLY A 105 4.26 8.16 6.11
N SER A 106 2.96 8.46 6.15
CA SER A 106 2.41 9.27 7.25
C SER A 106 1.08 8.76 7.79
N PHE A 107 0.90 8.88 9.10
CA PHE A 107 -0.33 8.58 9.81
C PHE A 107 -0.85 7.16 9.58
N ASN A 108 0.05 6.22 9.28
CA ASN A 108 -0.30 4.81 9.23
C ASN A 108 -0.31 4.23 10.65
N SER A 109 -1.19 3.27 10.91
CA SER A 109 -1.35 2.66 12.23
C SER A 109 -1.44 1.15 12.16
N PHE A 110 -0.83 0.48 13.14
CA PHE A 110 -0.88 -0.97 13.37
C PHE A 110 -0.50 -1.81 12.14
N ALA A 111 0.79 -2.14 11.96
CA ALA A 111 1.21 -3.09 10.93
C ALA A 111 1.80 -4.39 11.50
N GLY A 112 1.20 -4.94 12.57
CA GLY A 112 1.57 -6.22 13.22
C GLY A 112 2.95 -6.77 12.83
N ASP A 113 2.94 -7.78 11.96
CA ASP A 113 4.14 -8.33 11.28
C ASP A 113 4.29 -7.87 9.81
N GLY A 114 3.43 -7.00 9.29
CA GLY A 114 3.50 -6.49 7.92
C GLY A 114 4.03 -5.05 7.83
N VAL A 115 3.64 -4.35 6.76
CA VAL A 115 4.12 -3.00 6.42
C VAL A 115 2.96 -2.22 5.80
N ASN A 116 2.59 -1.07 6.38
CA ASN A 116 1.77 -0.12 5.63
C ASN A 116 2.64 0.91 4.92
N THR A 117 2.33 1.17 3.65
CA THR A 117 3.01 2.19 2.85
C THR A 117 2.00 3.21 2.33
N GLY A 118 2.27 4.50 2.55
CA GLY A 118 1.42 5.60 2.07
C GLY A 118 0.85 6.43 3.22
N TRP A 119 -0.44 6.78 3.16
CA TRP A 119 -1.03 7.75 4.09
C TRP A 119 -2.32 7.26 4.73
N PHE A 120 -2.46 7.45 6.04
CA PHE A 120 -3.70 7.18 6.76
C PHE A 120 -4.21 5.73 6.62
N ASN A 121 -3.31 4.76 6.49
CA ASN A 121 -3.71 3.35 6.48
C ASN A 121 -3.81 2.80 7.91
N SER A 122 -4.75 1.89 8.15
CA SER A 122 -4.94 1.17 9.42
C SER A 122 -5.09 -0.32 9.16
N GLY A 123 -4.56 -1.18 10.03
CA GLY A 123 -4.52 -2.61 9.74
C GLY A 123 -3.23 -2.99 9.00
N ASN A 124 -3.11 -4.21 8.48
CA ASN A 124 -1.83 -4.75 8.06
C ASN A 124 -1.61 -4.75 6.53
N GLU A 125 -0.35 -4.60 6.09
CA GLU A 125 0.05 -4.79 4.68
C GLU A 125 -0.73 -3.94 3.66
N ASN A 126 -1.13 -2.73 4.03
CA ASN A 126 -1.85 -1.83 3.14
C ASN A 126 -0.90 -0.90 2.37
N THR A 127 -1.16 -0.71 1.08
CA THR A 127 -0.45 0.26 0.23
C THR A 127 -1.41 1.27 -0.36
N GLY A 128 -1.11 2.57 -0.26
CA GLY A 128 -1.96 3.65 -0.79
C GLY A 128 -2.51 4.52 0.33
N TRP A 129 -3.73 5.07 0.18
CA TRP A 129 -4.26 6.03 1.15
C TRP A 129 -5.62 5.63 1.72
N PHE A 130 -5.81 5.91 3.01
CA PHE A 130 -7.09 5.70 3.70
C PHE A 130 -7.62 4.26 3.62
N ASN A 131 -6.73 3.25 3.59
CA ASN A 131 -7.15 1.87 3.66
C ASN A 131 -7.30 1.40 5.11
N SER A 132 -8.25 0.50 5.36
CA SER A 132 -8.51 -0.12 6.66
C SER A 132 -8.67 -1.64 6.52
N GLY A 133 -8.08 -2.42 7.41
CA GLY A 133 -8.06 -3.88 7.31
C GLY A 133 -6.73 -4.37 6.73
N ASP A 134 -6.74 -5.46 5.96
CA ASP A 134 -5.49 -6.16 5.61
C ASP A 134 -5.26 -6.35 4.11
N LEU A 135 -4.02 -6.27 3.64
CA LEU A 135 -3.65 -6.60 2.25
C LEU A 135 -4.33 -5.70 1.19
N ASN A 136 -4.69 -4.45 1.51
CA ASN A 136 -5.35 -3.57 0.55
C ASN A 136 -4.35 -2.71 -0.24
N THR A 137 -4.57 -2.53 -1.53
CA THR A 137 -3.80 -1.63 -2.39
C THR A 137 -4.70 -0.61 -3.10
N GLY A 138 -4.57 0.68 -2.79
CA GLY A 138 -5.30 1.75 -3.47
C GLY A 138 -5.85 2.79 -2.52
N LEU A 139 -7.06 3.30 -2.77
CA LEU A 139 -7.65 4.37 -1.97
C LEU A 139 -8.97 3.95 -1.32
N PHE A 140 -9.16 4.32 -0.04
CA PHE A 140 -10.43 4.19 0.68
C PHE A 140 -10.98 2.75 0.72
N ASN A 141 -10.12 1.74 0.75
CA ASN A 141 -10.59 0.35 0.89
C ASN A 141 -10.76 -0.02 2.36
N ALA A 142 -11.80 -0.79 2.67
CA ALA A 142 -12.04 -1.41 3.96
C ALA A 142 -12.23 -2.92 3.79
N GLY A 143 -11.70 -3.70 4.74
CA GLY A 143 -11.71 -5.17 4.69
C GLY A 143 -10.35 -5.72 4.23
N SER A 144 -10.36 -6.87 3.58
CA SER A 144 -9.15 -7.56 3.13
C SER A 144 -9.05 -7.76 1.62
N VAL A 145 -7.81 -7.82 1.13
CA VAL A 145 -7.45 -8.18 -0.27
C VAL A 145 -8.08 -7.28 -1.34
N ASN A 146 -8.40 -6.04 -1.01
CA ASN A 146 -8.96 -5.09 -1.96
C ASN A 146 -7.87 -4.41 -2.77
N THR A 147 -8.01 -4.36 -4.10
CA THR A 147 -7.19 -3.48 -4.93
C THR A 147 -8.07 -2.41 -5.60
N GLY A 148 -7.63 -1.17 -5.71
CA GLY A 148 -8.39 -0.09 -6.36
C GLY A 148 -9.05 0.87 -5.36
N PHE A 149 -10.32 1.24 -5.60
CA PHE A 149 -10.94 2.40 -4.95
C PHE A 149 -12.26 2.05 -4.28
N GLY A 150 -12.38 2.32 -2.98
CA GLY A 150 -13.66 2.37 -2.29
C GLY A 150 -14.36 1.04 -2.04
N SER A 151 -13.63 -0.09 -2.04
CA SER A 151 -14.23 -1.37 -1.63
C SER A 151 -14.43 -1.40 -0.11
N SER A 152 -15.54 -1.94 0.39
CA SER A 152 -15.85 -1.99 1.82
C SER A 152 -16.08 -3.40 2.38
N ILE A 153 -15.76 -4.42 1.60
CA ILE A 153 -15.95 -5.83 1.95
C ILE A 153 -14.66 -6.61 1.70
N ASP A 154 -14.51 -7.74 2.38
CA ASP A 154 -13.45 -8.69 2.08
C ASP A 154 -13.73 -9.35 0.73
N GLN A 155 -12.76 -9.27 -0.18
CA GLN A 155 -12.96 -9.82 -1.52
C GLN A 155 -12.68 -11.32 -1.50
N PRO A 156 -13.52 -12.16 -2.13
CA PRO A 156 -13.30 -13.60 -2.21
C PRO A 156 -12.14 -14.01 -3.13
N GLY A 157 -11.33 -13.04 -3.60
CA GLY A 157 -10.15 -13.20 -4.43
C GLY A 157 -9.59 -11.84 -4.85
N SER A 158 -8.68 -11.82 -5.82
CA SER A 158 -8.09 -10.58 -6.35
C SER A 158 -9.11 -9.74 -7.12
N VAL A 159 -9.80 -8.84 -6.44
CA VAL A 159 -10.74 -7.91 -7.07
C VAL A 159 -10.13 -6.52 -7.08
N SER A 160 -10.04 -5.94 -8.27
CA SER A 160 -9.45 -4.62 -8.51
C SER A 160 -10.40 -3.67 -9.22
N GLY A 161 -10.28 -2.35 -9.00
CA GLY A 161 -11.05 -1.34 -9.71
C GLY A 161 -12.27 -0.84 -8.93
N PHE A 162 -13.42 -0.63 -9.59
CA PHE A 162 -14.61 -0.05 -8.96
C PHE A 162 -15.89 -0.84 -9.25
N GLY A 163 -16.69 -1.10 -8.22
CA GLY A 163 -18.05 -1.63 -8.38
C GLY A 163 -18.15 -3.06 -8.91
N ASN A 164 -17.07 -3.85 -8.84
CA ASN A 164 -17.09 -5.24 -9.31
C ASN A 164 -17.73 -6.18 -8.26
N THR A 165 -18.47 -7.21 -8.68
CA THR A 165 -19.13 -8.20 -7.80
C THR A 165 -18.85 -9.64 -8.25
N GLY A 166 -18.10 -10.42 -7.45
CA GLY A 166 -17.62 -11.76 -7.83
C GLY A 166 -16.16 -12.04 -7.43
N THR A 167 -15.43 -12.88 -8.18
CA THR A 167 -14.05 -13.30 -7.88
C THR A 167 -13.09 -13.05 -9.06
N ASN A 168 -11.82 -12.71 -8.75
CA ASN A 168 -10.75 -12.49 -9.73
C ASN A 168 -11.15 -11.51 -10.85
N MET A 169 -11.47 -10.28 -10.48
CA MET A 169 -12.01 -9.28 -11.41
C MET A 169 -11.15 -8.02 -11.46
N SER A 170 -11.23 -7.30 -12.57
CA SER A 170 -10.62 -5.98 -12.72
C SER A 170 -11.48 -5.02 -13.55
N GLY A 171 -11.27 -3.72 -13.38
CA GLY A 171 -11.98 -2.69 -14.15
C GLY A 171 -13.19 -2.14 -13.42
N PHE A 172 -14.29 -1.88 -14.14
CA PHE A 172 -15.42 -1.11 -13.65
C PHE A 172 -16.75 -1.84 -13.83
N TYR A 173 -17.49 -2.00 -12.74
CA TYR A 173 -18.87 -2.50 -12.71
C TYR A 173 -19.06 -3.89 -13.33
N ASN A 174 -18.07 -4.77 -13.24
CA ASN A 174 -18.17 -6.14 -13.73
C ASN A 174 -18.86 -7.05 -12.70
N SER A 175 -19.58 -8.06 -13.16
CA SER A 175 -20.14 -9.12 -12.32
C SER A 175 -19.87 -10.49 -12.93
N GLY A 176 -19.29 -11.39 -12.13
CA GLY A 176 -18.93 -12.74 -12.56
C GLY A 176 -17.60 -13.23 -11.98
N THR A 177 -16.95 -14.16 -12.67
CA THR A 177 -15.64 -14.71 -12.28
C THR A 177 -14.65 -14.50 -13.42
N ASP A 178 -13.36 -14.27 -13.14
CA ASP A 178 -12.33 -14.10 -14.17
C ASP A 178 -12.72 -13.07 -15.25
N THR A 179 -13.26 -11.94 -14.80
CA THR A 179 -13.89 -10.92 -15.66
C THR A 179 -13.15 -9.59 -15.57
N SER A 180 -12.88 -8.97 -16.72
CA SER A 180 -12.17 -7.70 -16.83
C SER A 180 -12.84 -6.71 -17.78
N GLY A 181 -12.64 -5.41 -17.56
CA GLY A 181 -13.09 -4.35 -18.46
C GLY A 181 -14.24 -3.52 -17.87
N PHE A 182 -15.30 -3.27 -18.65
CA PHE A 182 -16.38 -2.37 -18.27
C PHE A 182 -17.76 -3.02 -18.39
N GLN A 183 -18.50 -3.09 -17.29
CA GLN A 183 -19.91 -3.53 -17.25
C GLN A 183 -20.18 -4.92 -17.84
N ASN A 184 -19.22 -5.85 -17.77
CA ASN A 184 -19.48 -7.22 -18.17
C ASN A 184 -20.29 -7.95 -17.09
N THR A 185 -21.32 -8.71 -17.46
CA THR A 185 -22.19 -9.42 -16.51
C THR A 185 -22.36 -10.86 -16.95
N THR A 186 -21.67 -11.80 -16.29
CA THR A 186 -21.62 -13.18 -16.77
C THR A 186 -21.79 -14.20 -15.66
N GLY A 187 -22.39 -15.34 -16.01
CA GLY A 187 -22.50 -16.51 -15.14
C GLY A 187 -21.34 -17.49 -15.30
N GLY A 188 -20.35 -17.18 -16.16
CA GLY A 188 -19.17 -18.01 -16.41
C GLY A 188 -17.86 -17.23 -16.27
N ALA A 189 -16.78 -17.83 -16.74
CA ALA A 189 -15.41 -17.31 -16.61
C ALA A 189 -14.86 -16.76 -17.94
N TYR A 190 -13.70 -16.09 -17.85
CA TYR A 190 -12.90 -15.63 -18.98
C TYR A 190 -13.63 -14.63 -19.87
N VAL A 191 -13.97 -13.48 -19.29
CA VAL A 191 -14.71 -12.43 -19.98
C VAL A 191 -13.91 -11.14 -19.98
N SER A 192 -13.77 -10.51 -21.14
CA SER A 192 -13.02 -9.27 -21.29
C SER A 192 -13.68 -8.29 -22.27
N GLY A 193 -13.50 -7.00 -22.00
CA GLY A 193 -13.97 -5.92 -22.87
C GLY A 193 -15.15 -5.17 -22.26
N VAL A 194 -16.19 -4.89 -23.04
CA VAL A 194 -17.25 -3.95 -22.67
C VAL A 194 -18.63 -4.57 -22.85
N GLN A 195 -19.43 -4.55 -21.79
CA GLN A 195 -20.85 -4.89 -21.81
C GLN A 195 -21.15 -6.26 -22.45
N ASN A 196 -20.27 -7.23 -22.22
CA ASN A 196 -20.53 -8.62 -22.59
C ASN A 196 -21.43 -9.29 -21.54
N SER A 197 -22.33 -10.17 -21.98
CA SER A 197 -23.26 -10.89 -21.11
C SER A 197 -23.45 -12.34 -21.50
N GLY A 198 -23.53 -13.25 -20.53
CA GLY A 198 -23.82 -14.67 -20.81
C GLY A 198 -22.97 -15.66 -20.02
N GLY A 199 -22.63 -16.79 -20.64
CA GLY A 199 -22.08 -17.98 -19.99
C GLY A 199 -20.55 -18.10 -19.96
N GLY A 200 -19.81 -17.09 -20.42
CA GLY A 200 -18.34 -17.06 -20.38
C GLY A 200 -17.65 -17.18 -21.74
N GLY A 201 -16.33 -17.00 -21.75
CA GLY A 201 -15.51 -17.01 -22.97
C GLY A 201 -15.76 -15.84 -23.91
N LEU A 202 -16.24 -14.70 -23.38
CA LEU A 202 -16.62 -13.54 -24.20
C LEU A 202 -15.48 -12.53 -24.28
N ALA A 203 -15.16 -12.05 -25.49
CA ALA A 203 -14.14 -11.03 -25.70
C ALA A 203 -14.60 -9.95 -26.68
N GLY A 204 -14.49 -8.69 -26.28
CA GLY A 204 -14.82 -7.54 -27.13
C GLY A 204 -16.01 -6.74 -26.61
N PHE A 205 -16.94 -6.37 -27.47
CA PHE A 205 -17.99 -5.40 -27.16
C PHE A 205 -19.38 -5.98 -27.37
N PHE A 206 -20.27 -5.85 -26.38
CA PHE A 206 -21.70 -6.18 -26.51
C PHE A 206 -22.01 -7.62 -26.94
N ASN A 207 -21.09 -8.57 -26.71
CA ASN A 207 -21.37 -9.96 -27.06
C ASN A 207 -22.33 -10.59 -26.05
N THR A 208 -23.26 -11.41 -26.54
CA THR A 208 -24.24 -12.13 -25.73
C THR A 208 -24.16 -13.63 -25.98
N GLY A 209 -24.15 -14.46 -24.93
CA GLY A 209 -24.08 -15.92 -25.05
C GLY A 209 -22.76 -16.51 -24.56
N ILE A 210 -22.09 -17.34 -25.35
CA ILE A 210 -20.90 -18.10 -24.93
C ILE A 210 -19.82 -18.04 -26.01
N ALA A 211 -18.54 -17.94 -25.62
CA ALA A 211 -17.40 -18.10 -26.54
C ALA A 211 -17.36 -17.13 -27.74
N ASN A 212 -18.11 -16.03 -27.69
CA ASN A 212 -18.15 -15.04 -28.76
C ASN A 212 -17.00 -14.04 -28.66
N THR A 213 -16.34 -13.78 -29.79
CA THR A 213 -15.28 -12.77 -29.92
C THR A 213 -15.65 -11.73 -30.96
N GLY A 214 -15.51 -10.44 -30.61
CA GLY A 214 -15.72 -9.32 -31.52
C GLY A 214 -16.79 -8.37 -31.01
N ILE A 215 -17.72 -7.96 -31.88
CA ILE A 215 -18.69 -6.90 -31.59
C ILE A 215 -20.11 -7.39 -31.82
N ALA A 216 -20.96 -7.25 -30.81
CA ALA A 216 -22.41 -7.48 -30.90
C ALA A 216 -22.80 -8.86 -31.44
N ASN A 217 -21.99 -9.89 -31.20
CA ASN A 217 -22.36 -11.26 -31.57
C ASN A 217 -23.33 -11.86 -30.54
N SER A 218 -24.22 -12.74 -30.99
CA SER A 218 -25.21 -13.42 -30.15
C SER A 218 -25.25 -14.92 -30.43
N GLY A 219 -25.28 -15.75 -29.39
CA GLY A 219 -25.26 -17.22 -29.52
C GLY A 219 -23.92 -17.81 -29.06
N SER A 220 -23.38 -18.81 -29.77
CA SER A 220 -22.13 -19.47 -29.38
C SER A 220 -21.02 -19.39 -30.44
N ASP A 221 -19.76 -19.32 -29.99
CA ASP A 221 -18.58 -19.57 -30.82
C ASP A 221 -18.48 -18.67 -32.08
N ASN A 222 -19.09 -17.48 -32.03
CA ASN A 222 -19.06 -16.55 -33.15
C ASN A 222 -17.82 -15.64 -33.08
N ALA A 223 -17.20 -15.40 -34.24
CA ALA A 223 -16.08 -14.48 -34.39
C ALA A 223 -16.39 -13.40 -35.42
N GLY A 224 -16.47 -12.13 -34.99
CA GLY A 224 -16.63 -11.00 -35.90
C GLY A 224 -17.65 -9.98 -35.43
N VAL A 225 -18.53 -9.52 -36.31
CA VAL A 225 -19.43 -8.39 -36.03
C VAL A 225 -20.88 -8.75 -36.31
N GLY A 226 -21.73 -8.70 -35.28
CA GLY A 226 -23.18 -8.83 -35.43
C GLY A 226 -23.64 -10.21 -35.89
N ASN A 227 -22.86 -11.27 -35.68
CA ASN A 227 -23.28 -12.62 -36.01
C ASN A 227 -24.31 -13.14 -34.99
N SER A 228 -25.24 -13.98 -35.45
CA SER A 228 -26.26 -14.60 -34.61
C SER A 228 -26.37 -16.10 -34.87
N GLY A 229 -26.42 -16.90 -33.80
CA GLY A 229 -26.42 -18.36 -33.90
C GLY A 229 -25.06 -18.93 -33.47
N ASN A 230 -24.60 -20.00 -34.13
CA ASN A 230 -23.43 -20.75 -33.66
C ASN A 230 -22.33 -20.86 -34.72
N ASP A 231 -21.07 -20.86 -34.29
CA ASP A 231 -19.92 -21.17 -35.15
C ASP A 231 -19.80 -20.28 -36.40
N ASN A 232 -20.25 -19.02 -36.32
CA ASN A 232 -20.17 -18.11 -37.45
C ASN A 232 -18.92 -17.24 -37.41
N SER A 233 -18.37 -16.95 -38.59
CA SER A 233 -17.25 -16.00 -38.74
C SER A 233 -17.54 -14.90 -39.76
N GLY A 234 -17.16 -13.66 -39.45
CA GLY A 234 -17.33 -12.51 -40.33
C GLY A 234 -18.41 -11.55 -39.86
N VAL A 235 -19.30 -11.09 -40.75
CA VAL A 235 -20.18 -9.94 -40.47
C VAL A 235 -21.65 -10.25 -40.74
N GLN A 236 -22.50 -10.09 -39.73
CA GLN A 236 -23.96 -10.21 -39.87
C GLN A 236 -24.43 -11.53 -40.48
N ASN A 237 -23.77 -12.64 -40.15
CA ASN A 237 -24.27 -13.97 -40.48
C ASN A 237 -25.32 -14.42 -39.45
N SER A 238 -26.35 -15.12 -39.92
CA SER A 238 -27.37 -15.74 -39.07
C SER A 238 -27.52 -17.22 -39.40
N GLY A 239 -27.52 -18.08 -38.38
CA GLY A 239 -27.57 -19.54 -38.56
C GLY A 239 -26.35 -20.21 -37.94
N THR A 240 -25.92 -21.32 -38.52
CA THR A 240 -24.81 -22.13 -38.00
C THR A 240 -23.73 -22.39 -39.05
N PHE A 241 -22.46 -22.42 -38.62
CA PHE A 241 -21.31 -22.75 -39.48
C PHE A 241 -21.19 -21.88 -40.73
N SER A 242 -21.53 -20.58 -40.63
CA SER A 242 -21.47 -19.67 -41.77
C SER A 242 -20.25 -18.74 -41.72
N SER A 243 -19.67 -18.44 -42.89
CA SER A 243 -18.50 -17.58 -43.04
C SER A 243 -18.69 -16.51 -44.12
N GLY A 244 -18.10 -15.34 -43.93
CA GLY A 244 -18.23 -14.19 -44.86
C GLY A 244 -19.20 -13.15 -44.30
N GLY A 245 -20.24 -12.75 -45.02
CA GLY A 245 -21.18 -11.78 -44.45
C GLY A 245 -22.59 -11.75 -45.02
N PHE A 246 -23.54 -11.32 -44.20
CA PHE A 246 -24.95 -11.21 -44.56
C PHE A 246 -25.58 -12.53 -45.03
N ASN A 247 -25.06 -13.66 -44.56
CA ASN A 247 -25.59 -14.99 -44.88
C ASN A 247 -26.75 -15.33 -43.94
N THR A 248 -27.80 -15.95 -44.48
CA THR A 248 -29.01 -16.36 -43.78
C THR A 248 -29.23 -17.87 -43.95
N GLY A 249 -28.78 -18.64 -42.96
CA GLY A 249 -28.89 -20.09 -42.96
C GLY A 249 -27.60 -20.79 -42.52
N ASP A 250 -27.57 -22.09 -42.76
CA ASP A 250 -26.53 -22.97 -42.26
C ASP A 250 -25.50 -23.35 -43.32
N SER A 251 -24.25 -23.50 -42.91
CA SER A 251 -23.15 -24.01 -43.74
C SER A 251 -22.88 -23.17 -45.00
N GLN A 252 -23.05 -21.85 -44.90
CA GLN A 252 -22.85 -20.93 -46.03
C GLN A 252 -21.46 -20.30 -45.98
N SER A 253 -20.88 -20.05 -47.15
CA SER A 253 -19.64 -19.28 -47.28
C SER A 253 -19.79 -18.25 -48.39
N GLY A 254 -19.47 -17.00 -48.12
CA GLY A 254 -19.56 -15.92 -49.10
C GLY A 254 -20.40 -14.77 -48.59
N PHE A 255 -21.13 -14.11 -49.49
CA PHE A 255 -21.93 -12.94 -49.15
C PHE A 255 -23.36 -13.07 -49.67
N PHE A 256 -24.32 -12.66 -48.84
CA PHE A 256 -25.74 -12.54 -49.20
C PHE A 256 -26.39 -13.86 -49.64
N HIS A 257 -26.05 -14.97 -48.99
CA HIS A 257 -26.70 -16.27 -49.18
C HIS A 257 -27.95 -16.47 -48.31
#